data_AF-A0A529NTC5-F1
#
_entry.id   AF-A0A529NTC5-F1
#
_cell.length_a   1.000
_cell.length_b   1.000
_cell.length_c   1.000
_cell.angle_alpha   90.00
_cell.angle_beta   90.00
_cell.angle_gamma   90.00
#
_symmetry.space_group_name_H-M   'P 1'
#
loop_
_entity.id
_entity.type
_entity.pdbx_description
1 polymer ?
#
loop_
_entity_poly.entity_id
_entity_poly.type
_entity_poly.pdbx_seq_one_letter_code
_entity_poly.pdbx_strand_id
1 'polypeptide(L)' 'GVGIVVISSELPELIGICDRVLIVREGRITGEVAGAEMTEENIMVLASLADEGRQRSAA' A
#
# COMPACT_ATOMS: atom_id res chain seq x y z
N GLY A 1 7.99 -10.39 17.82
CA GLY A 1 7.12 -9.23 17.56
C GLY A 1 5.74 -9.71 17.18
N VAL A 2 4.73 -8.84 17.29
CA VAL A 2 3.35 -9.09 16.86
C VAL A 2 3.10 -8.31 15.58
N GLY A 3 2.53 -8.94 14.56
CA GLY A 3 2.07 -8.26 13.35
C GLY A 3 0.58 -7.90 13.48
N ILE A 4 0.20 -6.73 12.97
CA ILE A 4 -1.19 -6.26 12.95
C ILE A 4 -1.55 -5.93 11.51
N VAL A 5 -2.74 -6.35 11.09
CA VAL A 5 -3.31 -5.98 9.79
C VAL A 5 -4.40 -4.96 10.05
N VAL A 6 -4.26 -3.78 9.44
CA VAL A 6 -5.25 -2.70 9.50
C VAL A 6 -5.91 -2.57 8.13
N ILE A 7 -7.23 -2.40 8.13
CA ILE A 7 -8.02 -2.11 6.94
C ILE A 7 -8.82 -0.84 7.23
N SER A 8 -8.52 0.23 6.51
CA SER A 8 -9.21 1.51 6.62
C SER A 8 -9.34 2.13 5.23
N SER A 9 -10.34 2.99 5.05
CA SER A 9 -10.48 3.86 3.87
C SER A 9 -9.90 5.26 4.12
N GLU A 10 -9.50 5.58 5.35
CA GLU A 10 -8.92 6.87 5.72
C GLU A 10 -7.39 6.83 5.59
N LEU A 11 -6.87 7.43 4.51
CA LEU A 11 -5.44 7.47 4.24
C LEU A 11 -4.60 8.10 5.37
N PRO A 12 -5.02 9.21 6.02
CA PRO A 12 -4.24 9.80 7.10
C PRO A 12 -4.02 8.84 8.27
N GLU A 13 -5.01 8.00 8.57
CA GLU A 13 -4.93 6.99 9.62
C GLU A 13 -3.88 5.94 9.29
N LEU A 14 -3.90 5.40 8.06
CA LEU A 14 -2.96 4.39 7.59
C LEU A 14 -1.52 4.91 7.59
N ILE A 15 -1.30 6.14 7.10
CA ILE A 15 0.04 6.77 7.06
C ILE A 15 0.60 6.97 8.49
N GLY A 16 -0.26 7.24 9.47
CA GLY A 16 0.16 7.49 10.85
C GLY A 16 0.53 6.25 11.66
N ILE A 17 0.06 5.05 11.28
CA ILE A 17 0.17 3.85 12.11
C ILE A 17 0.84 2.66 11.43
N CYS A 18 0.84 2.61 10.10
CA CYS A 18 1.37 1.47 9.36
C CYS A 18 2.85 1.68 9.01
N ASP A 19 3.65 0.63 9.08
CA ASP A 19 5.01 0.64 8.53
C ASP A 19 5.00 0.53 6.98
N ARG A 20 3.91 -0.03 6.44
CA ARG A 20 3.71 -0.35 5.03
C ARG A 20 2.22 -0.43 4.70
N VAL A 21 1.86 0.00 3.49
CA VAL A 21 0.50 -0.12 2.94
C VAL A 21 0.54 -0.90 1.62
N LEU A 22 -0.33 -1.91 1.50
CA LEU A 22 -0.59 -2.63 0.25
C LEU A 22 -1.90 -2.13 -0.34
N ILE A 23 -1.87 -1.76 -1.62
CA ILE A 23 -3.04 -1.26 -2.33
C ILE A 23 -3.69 -2.44 -3.07
N VAL A 24 -4.98 -2.65 -2.84
CA VAL A 24 -5.76 -3.74 -3.46
C VAL A 24 -6.86 -3.15 -4.34
N ARG A 25 -6.94 -3.60 -5.60
CA ARG A 25 -7.99 -3.25 -6.56
C ARG A 25 -8.38 -4.49 -7.35
N GLU A 26 -9.68 -4.71 -7.54
CA GLU A 26 -10.23 -5.85 -8.28
C GLU A 26 -9.67 -7.21 -7.81
N GLY A 27 -9.43 -7.35 -6.50
CA GLY A 27 -8.90 -8.57 -5.90
C GLY A 27 -7.41 -8.82 -6.14
N ARG A 28 -6.66 -7.83 -6.64
CA ARG A 28 -5.21 -7.91 -6.86
C ARG A 28 -4.47 -6.80 -6.12
N ILE A 29 -3.24 -7.07 -5.70
CA ILE A 29 -2.34 -6.03 -5.18
C ILE A 29 -1.81 -5.23 -6.38
N THR A 30 -2.05 -3.94 -6.38
CA THR A 30 -1.65 -3.03 -7.46
C THR A 30 -0.46 -2.15 -7.10
N GLY A 31 -0.09 -2.11 -5.83
CA GLY A 31 1.05 -1.33 -5.35
C GLY A 31 1.38 -1.60 -3.88
N GLU A 32 2.57 -1.17 -3.50
CA GLU A 32 3.08 -1.19 -2.13
C GLU A 32 3.81 0.13 -1.90
N VAL A 33 3.56 0.76 -0.74
CA VAL A 33 4.31 1.92 -0.27
C VAL A 33 4.78 1.69 1.16
N ALA A 34 5.94 2.23 1.49
CA ALA A 34 6.51 2.17 2.83
C ALA A 34 7.43 3.37 3.10
N GLY A 35 7.66 3.67 4.37
CA GLY A 35 8.57 4.73 4.79
C GLY A 35 8.25 6.09 4.15
N ALA A 36 9.26 6.71 3.52
CA ALA A 36 9.12 8.04 2.91
C ALA A 36 8.19 8.06 1.68
N GLU A 37 7.93 6.91 1.06
CA GLU A 37 7.02 6.81 -0.09
C GLU A 37 5.55 6.70 0.32
N MET A 38 5.27 6.56 1.62
CA MET A 38 3.92 6.44 2.18
C MET A 38 3.24 7.82 2.29
N THR A 39 3.03 8.45 1.13
CA THR A 39 2.32 9.72 0.99
C THR A 39 0.90 9.49 0.46
N GLU A 40 -0.03 10.38 0.78
CA GLU A 40 -1.39 10.32 0.24
C GLU A 40 -1.40 10.32 -1.29
N GLU A 41 -0.56 11.16 -1.90
CA GLU A 41 -0.41 11.25 -3.35
C GLU A 41 0.00 9.91 -3.96
N ASN A 42 1.07 9.29 -3.47
CA ASN A 42 1.54 8.00 -3.99
C ASN A 42 0.51 6.90 -3.83
N ILE A 43 -0.20 6.85 -2.70
CA ILE A 43 -1.25 5.87 -2.46
C ILE A 43 -2.41 6.07 -3.45
N MET A 44 -2.86 7.32 -3.64
CA MET A 44 -3.93 7.64 -4.57
C MET A 44 -3.54 7.36 -6.03
N VAL A 45 -2.28 7.61 -6.40
CA VAL A 45 -1.74 7.24 -7.71
C VAL A 45 -1.78 5.72 -7.90
N LEU A 46 -1.31 4.92 -6.95
CA LEU A 46 -1.34 3.45 -7.06
C LEU A 46 -2.75 2.84 -6.99
N ALA A 47 -3.69 3.54 -6.35
CA ALA A 47 -5.09 3.16 -6.33
C ALA A 47 -5.79 3.45 -7.67
N SER A 48 -5.29 4.43 -8.44
CA SER A 48 -5.89 4.88 -9.71
C SER A 48 -5.18 4.33 -10.96
N LEU A 49 -3.86 4.16 -10.92
CA LEU A 49 -3.00 3.63 -11.97
C LEU A 49 -2.53 2.24 -11.55
N ALA A 50 -3.14 1.20 -12.10
CA ALA A 50 -2.71 -0.16 -11.88
C ALA A 50 -2.38 -0.82 -13.21
N ASP A 51 -1.08 -0.88 -13.53
CA ASP A 51 -0.43 -2.04 -14.13
C ASP A 51 1.04 -1.73 -14.43
N GLU A 52 1.95 -2.03 -13.49
CA GLU A 52 3.30 -2.52 -13.82
C GLU A 52 3.76 -3.48 -12.71
N GLY A 53 3.57 -4.77 -12.97
CA GLY A 53 3.91 -5.86 -12.05
C GLY A 53 5.39 -5.92 -11.65
N ARG A 54 5.72 -5.36 -10.49
CA ARG A 54 6.91 -5.77 -9.72
C ARG A 54 6.58 -6.97 -8.82
N GLN A 55 6.16 -8.06 -9.44
CA GLN A 55 6.23 -9.40 -8.86
C GLN A 55 7.66 -9.94 -9.02
N ARG A 56 8.62 -9.37 -8.30
CA ARG A 56 9.96 -9.94 -8.03
C ARG A 56 10.29 -9.50 -6.60
N SER A 57 10.52 -10.34 -5.60
CA SER A 57 11.22 -11.62 -5.58
C SER A 57 10.77 -12.39 -4.33
N ALA A 58 10.16 -13.57 -4.50
CA ALA A 58 10.33 -14.63 -3.53
C ALA A 58 11.66 -15.31 -3.88
N ALA A 59 12.73 -14.88 -3.22
CA ALA A 59 14.01 -15.58 -3.14
C ALA A 59 14.51 -15.47 -1.70
#